data_AF-A0A965L4R7-F1
#
_entry.id   AF-A0A965L4R7-F1
#
_cell.length_a   1.000
_cell.length_b   1.000
_cell.length_c   1.000
_cell.angle_alpha   90.00
_cell.angle_beta   90.00
_cell.angle_gamma   90.00
#
_symmetry.space_group_name_H-M   'P 1'
#
loop_
_entity.id
_entity.type
_entity.pdbx_description
1 polymer ?
#
loop_
_entity_poly.entity_id
_entity_poly.type
_entity_poly.pdbx_seq_one_letter_code
_entity_poly.pdbx_strand_id
1 'polypeptide(L)'
;MGISQFVFAQSQSVPPVFLKDVLTFPLGASVNPRLLDENVTYRERTGSEFSSVTAENHMKMMNVHPGADRFDFVLGDEIVAFAKNRKQRIHGHTLVWHNQVPQWMKDFQGDQVAWENMLKNHIQTVVAHYKGKVAGWDVVNEAFLDDGSLRPTIWSDHIPDYIAKSFLWAREADPTVILFYNDYGQDGKPKKMQAILDLVADFKKRNIPINGLGLQMHVNINSKNEAILEVINQSVATGLSVHFSELDVAVNPKNNPDFVYDDVAKDEQLNKFLLLFNAFKAIPKGQQYGITFWNVGDKDSWLRGYFKRPKENPLLFDDSYARKPAYKVLYQTLK
;
A
#
# COMPACT_ATOMS: atom_id res chain seq x y z
N MET A 1 -9.02 -62.57 -27.32
CA MET A 1 -8.79 -61.31 -28.06
C MET A 1 -9.25 -60.17 -27.17
N GLY A 2 -8.30 -59.36 -26.71
CA GLY A 2 -8.43 -58.47 -25.55
C GLY A 2 -9.23 -57.20 -25.82
N ILE A 3 -10.11 -56.87 -24.88
CA ILE A 3 -10.83 -55.59 -24.81
C ILE A 3 -9.95 -54.66 -23.99
N SER A 4 -9.32 -53.68 -24.64
CA SER A 4 -8.57 -52.63 -23.95
C SER A 4 -9.53 -51.48 -23.61
N GLN A 5 -9.91 -51.37 -22.34
CA GLN A 5 -10.55 -50.17 -21.81
C GLN A 5 -9.47 -49.13 -21.51
N PHE A 6 -9.44 -48.06 -22.29
CA PHE A 6 -8.66 -46.86 -21.96
C PHE A 6 -9.37 -46.12 -20.83
N VAL A 7 -8.86 -46.28 -19.61
CA VAL A 7 -9.17 -45.39 -18.49
C VAL A 7 -8.39 -44.10 -18.72
N PHE A 8 -9.08 -43.02 -19.12
CA PHE A 8 -8.51 -41.69 -19.02
C PHE A 8 -8.37 -41.35 -17.54
N ALA A 9 -7.15 -41.38 -17.03
CA ALA A 9 -6.83 -40.81 -15.73
C ALA A 9 -7.18 -39.31 -15.77
N GLN A 10 -8.15 -38.89 -14.96
CA GLN A 10 -8.32 -37.48 -14.63
C GLN A 10 -6.99 -37.01 -14.03
N SER A 11 -6.34 -36.05 -14.69
CA SER A 11 -5.24 -35.32 -14.07
C SER A 11 -5.80 -34.67 -12.82
N GLN A 12 -5.41 -35.15 -11.64
CA GLN A 12 -5.61 -34.39 -10.42
C GLN A 12 -4.80 -33.11 -10.56
N SER A 13 -5.47 -32.01 -10.93
CA SER A 13 -4.86 -30.69 -10.85
C SER A 13 -4.56 -30.45 -9.37
N VAL A 14 -3.29 -30.53 -8.98
CA VAL A 14 -2.87 -29.95 -7.71
C VAL A 14 -3.34 -28.49 -7.76
N PRO A 15 -4.24 -28.04 -6.87
CA PRO A 15 -4.75 -26.68 -6.95
C PRO A 15 -3.56 -25.71 -6.83
N PRO A 16 -3.59 -24.57 -7.54
CA PRO A 16 -2.56 -23.57 -7.36
C PRO A 16 -2.54 -23.17 -5.89
N VAL A 17 -1.46 -23.50 -5.19
CA VAL A 17 -1.21 -22.94 -3.86
C VAL A 17 -0.71 -21.52 -4.09
N PHE A 18 -1.37 -20.55 -3.47
CA PHE A 18 -1.03 -19.13 -3.56
C PHE A 18 -0.10 -18.75 -2.41
N LEU A 19 0.67 -17.67 -2.58
CA LEU A 19 1.58 -17.20 -1.55
C LEU A 19 0.79 -16.79 -0.30
N LYS A 20 -0.39 -16.17 -0.47
CA LYS A 20 -1.29 -15.86 0.64
C LYS A 20 -1.69 -17.08 1.49
N ASP A 21 -1.69 -18.30 0.93
CA ASP A 21 -2.15 -19.49 1.64
C ASP A 21 -1.10 -20.05 2.62
N VAL A 22 0.16 -19.64 2.47
CA VAL A 22 1.27 -20.02 3.37
C VAL A 22 1.68 -18.90 4.32
N LEU A 23 1.04 -17.73 4.22
CA LEU A 23 1.31 -16.58 5.08
C LEU A 23 0.36 -16.54 6.28
N THR A 24 0.86 -16.09 7.43
CA THR A 24 0.05 -15.87 8.64
C THR A 24 -0.55 -14.48 8.73
N PHE A 25 -0.32 -13.65 7.71
CA PHE A 25 -0.72 -12.25 7.63
C PHE A 25 -1.25 -11.92 6.23
N PRO A 26 -2.07 -10.86 6.08
CA PRO A 26 -2.60 -10.47 4.78
C PRO A 26 -1.53 -10.13 3.75
N LEU A 27 -1.75 -10.59 2.52
CA LEU A 27 -0.97 -10.22 1.34
C LEU A 27 -1.89 -9.42 0.42
N GLY A 28 -1.46 -8.23 0.01
CA GLY A 28 -2.24 -7.33 -0.83
C GLY A 28 -1.51 -6.87 -2.07
N ALA A 29 -2.27 -6.21 -2.95
CA ALA A 29 -1.74 -5.41 -4.04
C ALA A 29 -2.57 -4.13 -4.20
N SER A 30 -1.94 -3.05 -4.66
CA SER A 30 -2.68 -1.89 -5.15
C SER A 30 -3.25 -2.18 -6.54
N VAL A 31 -4.47 -1.72 -6.79
CA VAL A 31 -5.25 -2.10 -7.97
C VAL A 31 -5.83 -0.92 -8.73
N ASN A 32 -5.99 -1.14 -10.04
CA ASN A 32 -6.60 -0.21 -10.97
C ASN A 32 -7.93 -0.79 -11.48
N PRO A 33 -9.07 -0.10 -11.31
CA PRO A 33 -10.40 -0.61 -11.68
C PRO A 33 -10.52 -0.85 -13.18
N ARG A 34 -9.89 -0.02 -14.03
CA ARG A 34 -9.86 -0.24 -15.47
C ARG A 34 -9.15 -1.55 -15.83
N LEU A 35 -8.02 -1.87 -15.18
CA LEU A 35 -7.35 -3.15 -15.39
C LEU A 35 -8.15 -4.33 -14.83
N LEU A 36 -8.88 -4.13 -13.71
CA LEU A 36 -9.81 -5.14 -13.20
C LEU A 36 -10.91 -5.45 -14.22
N ASP A 37 -11.39 -4.47 -14.98
CA ASP A 37 -12.41 -4.67 -16.00
C ASP A 37 -11.86 -5.27 -17.31
N GLU A 38 -10.86 -4.61 -17.89
CA GLU A 38 -10.37 -4.87 -19.25
C GLU A 38 -9.41 -6.07 -19.36
N ASN A 39 -8.76 -6.46 -18.26
CA ASN A 39 -7.71 -7.49 -18.28
C ASN A 39 -8.05 -8.69 -17.40
N VAL A 40 -8.52 -9.77 -18.03
CA VAL A 40 -8.91 -11.03 -17.36
C VAL A 40 -7.76 -11.61 -16.53
N THR A 41 -6.53 -11.64 -17.07
CA THR A 41 -5.39 -12.22 -16.36
C THR A 41 -5.03 -11.42 -15.12
N TYR A 42 -5.04 -10.08 -15.23
CA TYR A 42 -4.87 -9.18 -14.10
C TYR A 42 -5.95 -9.38 -13.03
N ARG A 43 -7.22 -9.43 -13.45
CA ARG A 43 -8.37 -9.60 -12.56
C ARG A 43 -8.31 -10.94 -11.81
N GLU A 44 -8.04 -12.03 -12.52
CA GLU A 44 -7.94 -13.35 -11.88
C GLU A 44 -6.69 -13.47 -11.02
N ARG A 45 -5.54 -12.92 -11.43
CA ARG A 45 -4.34 -12.90 -10.57
C ARG A 45 -4.62 -12.13 -9.29
N THR A 46 -5.22 -10.95 -9.40
CA THR A 46 -5.59 -10.13 -8.24
C THR A 46 -6.54 -10.86 -7.30
N GLY A 47 -7.62 -11.44 -7.83
CA GLY A 47 -8.67 -12.10 -7.03
C GLY A 47 -8.23 -13.43 -6.42
N SER A 48 -7.21 -14.07 -6.99
CA SER A 48 -6.72 -15.38 -6.55
C SER A 48 -5.52 -15.27 -5.61
N GLU A 49 -4.58 -14.36 -5.86
CA GLU A 49 -3.30 -14.30 -5.14
C GLU A 49 -3.35 -13.50 -3.83
N PHE A 50 -4.21 -12.48 -3.75
CA PHE A 50 -4.21 -11.55 -2.62
C PHE A 50 -5.41 -11.79 -1.68
N SER A 51 -5.26 -11.39 -0.42
CA SER A 51 -6.32 -11.32 0.60
C SER A 51 -6.68 -9.88 0.97
N SER A 52 -5.97 -8.89 0.44
CA SER A 52 -6.25 -7.46 0.59
C SER A 52 -6.07 -6.73 -0.74
N VAL A 53 -6.79 -5.63 -0.95
CA VAL A 53 -6.54 -4.69 -2.05
C VAL A 53 -6.46 -3.25 -1.54
N THR A 54 -5.71 -2.42 -2.24
CA THR A 54 -5.66 -0.96 -2.04
C THR A 54 -6.01 -0.28 -3.36
N ALA A 55 -6.81 0.78 -3.37
CA ALA A 55 -7.03 1.53 -4.60
C ALA A 55 -5.76 2.33 -4.94
N GLU A 56 -5.10 2.06 -6.07
CA GLU A 56 -3.84 2.71 -6.44
C GLU A 56 -3.98 4.25 -6.54
N ASN A 57 -5.12 4.70 -7.06
CA ASN A 57 -5.42 6.13 -7.25
C ASN A 57 -6.86 6.52 -6.91
N HIS A 58 -7.83 5.62 -7.09
CA HIS A 58 -9.27 5.94 -7.13
C HIS A 58 -9.91 6.22 -5.76
N MET A 59 -9.12 6.19 -4.67
CA MET A 59 -9.53 6.65 -3.34
C MET A 59 -8.75 7.90 -2.88
N LYS A 60 -7.88 8.47 -3.72
CA LYS A 60 -7.14 9.70 -3.42
C LYS A 60 -8.00 10.95 -3.60
N MET A 61 -7.62 12.03 -2.91
CA MET A 61 -8.39 13.28 -2.80
C MET A 61 -8.93 13.80 -4.14
N MET A 62 -8.09 13.95 -5.16
CA MET A 62 -8.50 14.47 -6.47
C MET A 62 -9.54 13.61 -7.17
N ASN A 63 -9.54 12.29 -6.93
CA ASN A 63 -10.50 11.38 -7.55
C ASN A 63 -11.81 11.31 -6.78
N VAL A 64 -11.77 11.31 -5.44
CA VAL A 64 -12.98 11.17 -4.62
C VAL A 64 -13.71 12.48 -4.34
N HIS A 65 -13.02 13.61 -4.40
CA HIS A 65 -13.59 14.94 -4.15
C HIS A 65 -13.14 15.95 -5.22
N PRO A 66 -13.48 15.71 -6.51
CA PRO A 66 -12.95 16.49 -7.64
C PRO A 66 -13.49 17.93 -7.73
N GLY A 67 -14.59 18.26 -7.05
CA GLY A 67 -15.17 19.60 -6.98
C GLY A 67 -15.76 19.87 -5.59
N ALA A 68 -15.84 21.14 -5.19
CA ALA A 68 -16.26 21.55 -3.84
C ALA A 68 -17.64 20.98 -3.41
N ASP A 69 -18.58 20.87 -4.36
CA ASP A 69 -19.92 20.36 -4.12
C ASP A 69 -20.14 18.94 -4.72
N ARG A 70 -19.06 18.23 -5.06
CA ARG A 70 -19.13 16.94 -5.76
C ARG A 70 -18.10 15.93 -5.23
N PHE A 71 -18.62 14.85 -4.66
CA PHE A 71 -17.87 13.62 -4.44
C PHE A 71 -18.09 12.63 -5.59
N ASP A 72 -17.08 11.81 -5.89
CA ASP A 72 -17.15 10.75 -6.89
C ASP A 72 -16.59 9.45 -6.31
N PHE A 73 -17.47 8.52 -6.01
CA PHE A 73 -17.10 7.24 -5.40
C PHE A 73 -17.15 6.06 -6.38
N VAL A 74 -17.54 6.28 -7.64
CA VAL A 74 -17.89 5.20 -8.58
C VAL A 74 -16.75 4.19 -8.72
N LEU A 75 -15.56 4.67 -9.08
CA LEU A 75 -14.40 3.80 -9.34
C LEU A 75 -13.81 3.20 -8.05
N GLY A 76 -13.99 3.85 -6.91
CA GLY A 76 -13.63 3.28 -5.61
C GLY A 76 -14.59 2.17 -5.17
N ASP A 77 -15.90 2.36 -5.40
CA ASP A 77 -16.94 1.36 -5.11
C ASP A 77 -16.84 0.12 -6.03
N GLU A 78 -16.35 0.27 -7.26
CA GLU A 78 -16.02 -0.88 -8.12
C GLU A 78 -14.93 -1.78 -7.51
N ILE A 79 -13.88 -1.19 -6.95
CA ILE A 79 -12.83 -1.93 -6.23
C ILE A 79 -13.43 -2.58 -4.97
N VAL A 80 -14.32 -1.89 -4.27
CA VAL A 80 -15.03 -2.46 -3.12
C VAL A 80 -15.86 -3.68 -3.50
N ALA A 81 -16.62 -3.58 -4.59
CA ALA A 81 -17.44 -4.67 -5.09
C ALA A 81 -16.57 -5.88 -5.49
N PHE A 82 -15.47 -5.63 -6.21
CA PHE A 82 -14.50 -6.66 -6.55
C PHE A 82 -13.94 -7.36 -5.31
N ALA A 83 -13.45 -6.59 -4.33
CA ALA A 83 -12.85 -7.11 -3.11
C ALA A 83 -13.86 -7.96 -2.32
N LYS A 84 -15.10 -7.46 -2.17
CA LYS A 84 -16.20 -8.19 -1.53
C LYS A 84 -16.47 -9.53 -2.22
N ASN A 85 -16.57 -9.53 -3.54
CA ASN A 85 -16.82 -10.75 -4.32
C ASN A 85 -15.68 -11.77 -4.21
N ARG A 86 -14.43 -11.29 -4.05
CA ARG A 86 -13.24 -12.14 -3.87
C ARG A 86 -12.89 -12.40 -2.40
N LYS A 87 -13.72 -11.95 -1.45
CA LYS A 87 -13.50 -12.08 0.01
C LYS A 87 -12.17 -11.48 0.46
N GLN A 88 -11.80 -10.36 -0.14
CA GLN A 88 -10.60 -9.60 0.19
C GLN A 88 -10.98 -8.41 1.06
N ARG A 89 -10.11 -8.06 2.02
CA ARG A 89 -10.25 -6.79 2.75
C ARG A 89 -9.78 -5.63 1.87
N ILE A 90 -10.17 -4.41 2.23
CA ILE A 90 -9.72 -3.20 1.54
C ILE A 90 -8.94 -2.34 2.52
N HIS A 91 -7.86 -1.76 2.05
CA HIS A 91 -7.18 -0.68 2.74
C HIS A 91 -7.36 0.60 1.92
N GLY A 92 -7.89 1.64 2.57
CA GLY A 92 -8.17 2.92 1.95
C GLY A 92 -6.91 3.78 1.87
N HIS A 93 -6.59 4.26 0.68
CA HIS A 93 -5.42 5.10 0.40
C HIS A 93 -5.84 6.26 -0.51
N THR A 94 -5.82 7.52 -0.08
CA THR A 94 -5.53 8.04 1.27
C THR A 94 -6.39 9.28 1.50
N LEU A 95 -6.69 9.62 2.76
CA LEU A 95 -7.58 10.72 3.11
C LEU A 95 -6.91 12.10 2.98
N VAL A 96 -5.64 12.23 3.35
CA VAL A 96 -4.91 13.49 3.29
C VAL A 96 -3.52 13.27 2.72
N TRP A 97 -3.22 13.96 1.63
CA TRP A 97 -1.90 13.94 1.02
C TRP A 97 -1.58 15.32 0.43
N HIS A 98 -0.29 15.59 0.22
CA HIS A 98 0.17 16.81 -0.43
C HIS A 98 0.13 16.70 -1.96
N ASN A 99 0.18 15.46 -2.47
CA ASN A 99 0.09 15.16 -3.89
C ASN A 99 -1.34 14.78 -4.28
N GLN A 100 -1.68 14.91 -5.57
CA GLN A 100 -3.02 14.63 -6.10
C GLN A 100 -4.14 15.33 -5.31
N VAL A 101 -3.88 16.57 -4.87
CA VAL A 101 -4.89 17.47 -4.31
C VAL A 101 -5.70 18.08 -5.46
N PRO A 102 -7.05 18.06 -5.40
CA PRO A 102 -7.89 18.65 -6.44
C PRO A 102 -7.68 20.15 -6.54
N GLN A 103 -7.80 20.70 -7.75
CA GLN A 103 -7.47 22.10 -8.03
C GLN A 103 -8.29 23.08 -7.18
N TRP A 104 -9.58 22.81 -6.96
CA TRP A 104 -10.43 23.69 -6.15
C TRP A 104 -9.98 23.78 -4.68
N MET A 105 -9.34 22.75 -4.12
CA MET A 105 -8.77 22.81 -2.76
C MET A 105 -7.48 23.65 -2.75
N LYS A 106 -6.68 23.61 -3.83
CA LYS A 106 -5.50 24.46 -3.97
C LYS A 106 -5.86 25.93 -4.11
N ASP A 107 -6.95 26.20 -4.81
CA ASP A 107 -7.46 27.55 -5.05
C ASP A 107 -8.36 28.06 -3.91
N PHE A 108 -8.64 27.21 -2.91
CA PHE A 108 -9.53 27.54 -1.80
C PHE A 108 -8.99 28.76 -1.04
N GLN A 109 -9.89 29.68 -0.72
CA GLN A 109 -9.61 30.87 0.08
C GLN A 109 -10.53 30.87 1.29
N GLY A 110 -9.97 31.20 2.44
CA GLY A 110 -10.72 31.23 3.69
C GLY A 110 -9.80 31.47 4.87
N ASP A 111 -10.41 31.79 6.00
CA ASP A 111 -9.70 31.77 7.27
C ASP A 111 -9.41 30.32 7.73
N GLN A 112 -8.68 30.19 8.83
CA GLN A 112 -8.33 28.89 9.40
C GLN A 112 -9.56 27.99 9.64
N VAL A 113 -10.68 28.58 10.09
CA VAL A 113 -11.92 27.83 10.39
C VAL A 113 -12.53 27.28 9.09
N ALA A 114 -12.54 28.06 8.02
CA ALA A 114 -13.00 27.61 6.71
C ALA A 114 -12.14 26.47 6.16
N TRP A 115 -10.81 26.56 6.29
CA TRP A 115 -9.89 25.48 5.90
C TRP A 115 -10.11 24.20 6.71
N GLU A 116 -10.25 24.32 8.03
CA GLU A 116 -10.55 23.18 8.91
C GLU A 116 -11.87 22.51 8.53
N ASN A 117 -12.93 23.30 8.30
CA ASN A 117 -14.23 22.78 7.89
C ASN A 117 -14.18 22.08 6.54
N MET A 118 -13.43 22.62 5.57
CA MET A 118 -13.26 22.01 4.25
C MET A 118 -12.57 20.64 4.35
N LEU A 119 -11.44 20.55 5.07
CA LEU A 119 -10.73 19.28 5.21
C LEU A 119 -11.51 18.28 6.08
N LYS A 120 -12.16 18.75 7.16
CA LYS A 120 -13.05 17.93 7.98
C LYS A 120 -14.18 17.33 7.15
N ASN A 121 -14.86 18.14 6.33
CA ASN A 121 -15.95 17.68 5.46
C ASN A 121 -15.47 16.62 4.47
N HIS A 122 -14.29 16.82 3.86
CA HIS A 122 -13.68 15.82 2.98
C HIS A 122 -13.46 14.49 3.70
N ILE A 123 -12.76 14.50 4.83
CA ILE A 123 -12.42 13.29 5.60
C ILE A 123 -13.69 12.57 6.06
N GLN A 124 -14.62 13.29 6.68
CA GLN A 124 -15.82 12.68 7.25
C GLN A 124 -16.74 12.11 6.17
N THR A 125 -16.88 12.79 5.03
CA THR A 125 -17.71 12.29 3.93
C THR A 125 -17.11 11.02 3.32
N VAL A 126 -15.81 10.99 3.04
CA VAL A 126 -15.13 9.82 2.48
C VAL A 126 -15.17 8.64 3.46
N VAL A 127 -14.81 8.86 4.73
CA VAL A 127 -14.81 7.79 5.74
C VAL A 127 -16.24 7.27 5.99
N ALA A 128 -17.25 8.15 6.05
CA ALA A 128 -18.63 7.72 6.23
C ALA A 128 -19.14 6.87 5.05
N HIS A 129 -18.81 7.23 3.80
CA HIS A 129 -19.19 6.45 2.61
C HIS A 129 -18.61 5.03 2.62
N TYR A 130 -17.37 4.88 3.08
CA TYR A 130 -16.65 3.61 3.14
C TYR A 130 -16.74 2.87 4.48
N LYS A 131 -17.48 3.40 5.45
CA LYS A 131 -17.67 2.81 6.78
C LYS A 131 -18.13 1.36 6.68
N GLY A 132 -17.43 0.47 7.38
CA GLY A 132 -17.69 -0.98 7.34
C GLY A 132 -17.32 -1.71 6.04
N LYS A 133 -16.79 -1.00 5.03
CA LYS A 133 -16.29 -1.59 3.77
C LYS A 133 -14.76 -1.68 3.73
N VAL A 134 -14.07 -0.79 4.45
CA VAL A 134 -12.60 -0.73 4.52
C VAL A 134 -12.10 -1.14 5.90
N ALA A 135 -11.00 -1.90 5.93
CA ALA A 135 -10.41 -2.42 7.17
C ALA A 135 -9.49 -1.41 7.87
N GLY A 136 -8.90 -0.50 7.11
CA GLY A 136 -8.04 0.57 7.62
C GLY A 136 -7.81 1.67 6.59
N TRP A 137 -7.42 2.85 7.06
CA TRP A 137 -7.12 4.02 6.24
C TRP A 137 -5.70 4.52 6.48
N ASP A 138 -5.01 4.84 5.41
CA ASP A 138 -3.96 5.87 5.45
C ASP A 138 -4.64 7.23 5.63
N VAL A 139 -4.63 7.74 6.87
CA VAL A 139 -5.27 9.01 7.19
C VAL A 139 -4.45 10.17 6.66
N VAL A 140 -3.16 10.17 6.95
CA VAL A 140 -2.21 11.17 6.46
C VAL A 140 -1.04 10.44 5.81
N ASN A 141 -0.74 10.85 4.58
CA ASN A 141 0.36 10.31 3.78
C ASN A 141 1.48 11.34 3.64
N GLU A 142 2.72 10.95 3.89
CA GLU A 142 3.96 11.68 3.53
C GLU A 142 4.07 13.11 4.08
N ALA A 143 3.74 13.30 5.35
CA ALA A 143 3.75 14.61 6.00
C ALA A 143 5.16 15.13 6.33
N PHE A 144 6.18 14.27 6.34
CA PHE A 144 7.55 14.67 6.68
C PHE A 144 8.50 14.66 5.47
N LEU A 145 9.44 15.60 5.47
CA LEU A 145 10.59 15.63 4.57
C LEU A 145 11.71 14.69 5.07
N ASP A 146 12.70 14.42 4.22
CA ASP A 146 13.86 13.57 4.53
C ASP A 146 14.64 14.02 5.77
N ASP A 147 14.63 15.31 6.08
CA ASP A 147 15.31 15.90 7.23
C ASP A 147 14.50 15.87 8.53
N GLY A 148 13.28 15.33 8.49
CA GLY A 148 12.35 15.23 9.62
C GLY A 148 11.48 16.47 9.83
N SER A 149 11.66 17.54 9.04
CA SER A 149 10.77 18.70 9.11
C SER A 149 9.40 18.39 8.52
N LEU A 150 8.36 19.07 9.02
CA LEU A 150 7.03 19.00 8.45
C LEU A 150 7.06 19.56 7.02
N ARG A 151 6.51 18.81 6.06
CA ARG A 151 6.42 19.22 4.67
C ARG A 151 5.53 20.46 4.53
N PRO A 152 6.01 21.54 3.88
CA PRO A 152 5.18 22.69 3.52
C PRO A 152 4.11 22.30 2.50
N THR A 153 2.85 22.57 2.82
CA THR A 153 1.66 22.18 2.06
C THR A 153 0.52 23.14 2.38
N ILE A 154 -0.51 23.18 1.53
CA ILE A 154 -1.74 23.94 1.85
C ILE A 154 -2.36 23.52 3.20
N TRP A 155 -2.11 22.29 3.67
CA TRP A 155 -2.61 21.79 4.95
C TRP A 155 -1.81 22.35 6.12
N SER A 156 -0.49 22.25 6.08
CA SER A 156 0.40 22.76 7.14
C SER A 156 0.37 24.29 7.23
N ASP A 157 0.12 24.96 6.10
CA ASP A 157 0.19 26.41 6.01
C ASP A 157 -1.09 27.08 6.53
N HIS A 158 -2.24 26.40 6.41
CA HIS A 158 -3.54 26.95 6.79
C HIS A 158 -4.20 26.28 7.99
N ILE A 159 -3.80 25.05 8.36
CA ILE A 159 -4.43 24.29 9.44
C ILE A 159 -3.37 23.88 10.47
N PRO A 160 -3.26 24.61 11.60
CA PRO A 160 -2.43 24.18 12.71
C PRO A 160 -2.87 22.79 13.21
N ASP A 161 -1.89 21.91 13.43
CA ASP A 161 -2.11 20.53 13.92
C ASP A 161 -3.01 19.68 12.98
N TYR A 162 -2.96 19.93 11.66
CA TYR A 162 -3.81 19.24 10.69
C TYR A 162 -3.70 17.71 10.74
N ILE A 163 -2.52 17.18 11.09
CA ILE A 163 -2.32 15.73 11.18
C ILE A 163 -3.21 15.17 12.29
N ALA A 164 -3.10 15.67 13.52
CA ALA A 164 -3.91 15.16 14.64
C ALA A 164 -5.41 15.36 14.42
N LYS A 165 -5.79 16.54 13.89
CA LYS A 165 -7.18 16.84 13.52
C LYS A 165 -7.73 15.83 12.50
N SER A 166 -6.93 15.46 11.49
CA SER A 166 -7.34 14.48 10.48
C SER A 166 -7.64 13.11 11.09
N PHE A 167 -6.83 12.64 12.03
CA PHE A 167 -7.08 11.40 12.77
C PHE A 167 -8.33 11.47 13.65
N LEU A 168 -8.55 12.59 14.34
CA LEU A 168 -9.76 12.81 15.13
C LEU A 168 -11.02 12.77 14.25
N TRP A 169 -11.02 13.50 13.12
CA TRP A 169 -12.17 13.53 12.22
C TRP A 169 -12.44 12.19 11.54
N ALA A 170 -11.39 11.43 11.19
CA ALA A 170 -11.53 10.06 10.70
C ALA A 170 -12.15 9.13 11.75
N ARG A 171 -11.70 9.24 13.02
CA ARG A 171 -12.27 8.47 14.14
C ARG A 171 -13.72 8.85 14.45
N GLU A 172 -14.07 10.13 14.36
CA GLU A 172 -15.45 10.63 14.52
C GLU A 172 -16.40 9.97 13.50
N ALA A 173 -15.96 9.81 12.25
CA ALA A 173 -16.77 9.21 11.19
C ALA A 173 -16.88 7.67 11.31
N ASP A 174 -15.78 6.99 11.63
CA ASP A 174 -15.75 5.55 11.90
C ASP A 174 -14.98 5.20 13.19
N PRO A 175 -15.71 4.92 14.29
CA PRO A 175 -15.12 4.56 15.58
C PRO A 175 -14.31 3.25 15.58
N THR A 176 -14.45 2.42 14.54
CA THR A 176 -13.91 1.04 14.52
C THR A 176 -12.79 0.83 13.51
N VAL A 177 -12.67 1.69 12.50
CA VAL A 177 -11.64 1.53 11.46
C VAL A 177 -10.22 1.72 12.02
N ILE A 178 -9.25 1.01 11.45
CA ILE A 178 -7.84 1.13 11.83
C ILE A 178 -7.24 2.35 11.13
N LEU A 179 -6.59 3.24 11.89
CA LEU A 179 -6.03 4.49 11.37
C LEU A 179 -4.50 4.43 11.29
N PHE A 180 -3.96 4.64 10.09
CA PHE A 180 -2.54 4.63 9.78
C PHE A 180 -2.00 6.03 9.46
N TYR A 181 -0.76 6.28 9.89
CA TYR A 181 0.13 7.24 9.24
C TYR A 181 1.00 6.47 8.24
N ASN A 182 1.09 6.93 6.99
CA ASN A 182 1.84 6.24 5.92
C ASN A 182 2.94 7.13 5.32
N ASP A 183 4.10 6.56 5.04
CA ASP A 183 5.23 7.32 4.48
C ASP A 183 6.29 6.44 3.79
N TYR A 184 7.12 7.06 2.95
CA TYR A 184 8.30 6.46 2.30
C TYR A 184 9.64 6.99 2.82
N GLY A 185 10.70 6.21 2.59
CA GLY A 185 12.08 6.65 2.72
C GLY A 185 12.62 6.68 4.14
N GLN A 186 11.78 6.47 5.16
CA GLN A 186 12.23 6.31 6.54
C GLN A 186 13.29 5.21 6.66
N ASP A 187 13.23 4.16 5.84
CA ASP A 187 14.19 3.04 5.71
C ASP A 187 15.58 3.44 5.18
N GLY A 188 15.84 4.74 4.99
CA GLY A 188 17.17 5.30 4.73
C GLY A 188 17.37 6.72 5.27
N LYS A 189 16.40 7.26 6.01
CA LYS A 189 16.36 8.65 6.48
C LYS A 189 16.04 8.71 7.98
N PRO A 190 17.05 8.54 8.86
CA PRO A 190 16.83 8.41 10.31
C PRO A 190 16.11 9.61 10.93
N LYS A 191 16.36 10.84 10.46
CA LYS A 191 15.67 12.03 10.97
C LYS A 191 14.17 12.02 10.64
N LYS A 192 13.81 11.57 9.45
CA LYS A 192 12.41 11.37 9.05
C LYS A 192 11.74 10.31 9.93
N MET A 193 12.40 9.18 10.15
CA MET A 193 11.87 8.15 11.05
C MET A 193 11.69 8.67 12.48
N GLN A 194 12.66 9.43 13.00
CA GLN A 194 12.54 10.05 14.33
C GLN A 194 11.33 10.99 14.42
N ALA A 195 11.08 11.82 13.42
CA ALA A 195 9.91 12.70 13.39
C ALA A 195 8.57 11.92 13.42
N ILE A 196 8.52 10.77 12.74
CA ILE A 196 7.35 9.88 12.78
C ILE A 196 7.18 9.25 14.18
N LEU A 197 8.27 8.83 14.82
CA LEU A 197 8.22 8.31 16.19
C LEU A 197 7.79 9.38 17.20
N ASP A 198 8.26 10.61 17.04
CA ASP A 198 7.87 11.76 17.87
C ASP A 198 6.38 12.09 17.70
N LEU A 199 5.87 12.03 16.46
CA LEU A 199 4.43 12.15 16.17
C LEU A 199 3.62 11.08 16.91
N VAL A 200 4.04 9.81 16.85
CA VAL A 200 3.36 8.70 17.54
C VAL A 200 3.38 8.91 19.05
N ALA A 201 4.52 9.34 19.62
CA ALA A 201 4.65 9.59 21.05
C ALA A 201 3.74 10.74 21.50
N ASP A 202 3.68 11.83 20.73
CA ASP A 202 2.77 12.94 20.97
C ASP A 202 1.30 12.52 20.89
N PHE A 203 0.93 11.75 19.85
CA PHE A 203 -0.44 11.27 19.68
C PHE A 203 -0.89 10.40 20.84
N LYS A 204 -0.04 9.49 21.32
CA LYS A 204 -0.32 8.70 22.53
C LYS A 204 -0.50 9.57 23.76
N LYS A 205 0.37 10.58 23.95
CA LYS A 205 0.28 11.52 25.08
C LYS A 205 -1.02 12.31 25.06
N ARG A 206 -1.48 12.73 23.88
CA ARG A 206 -2.69 13.53 23.66
C ARG A 206 -3.96 12.70 23.45
N ASN A 207 -3.87 11.37 23.49
CA ASN A 207 -4.96 10.44 23.15
C ASN A 207 -5.55 10.66 21.74
N ILE A 208 -4.72 11.06 20.78
CA ILE A 208 -5.09 11.12 19.36
C ILE A 208 -5.14 9.68 18.82
N PRO A 209 -6.22 9.27 18.14
CA PRO A 209 -6.42 7.89 17.74
C PRO A 209 -5.45 7.53 16.61
N ILE A 210 -4.47 6.67 16.88
CA ILE A 210 -3.59 6.07 15.88
C ILE A 210 -3.44 4.58 16.18
N ASN A 211 -3.51 3.75 15.15
CA ASN A 211 -3.49 2.29 15.31
C ASN A 211 -2.34 1.63 14.57
N GLY A 212 -1.75 2.29 13.58
CA GLY A 212 -0.72 1.69 12.76
C GLY A 212 0.24 2.67 12.09
N LEU A 213 1.38 2.14 11.67
CA LEU A 213 2.35 2.78 10.80
C LEU A 213 2.41 2.02 9.47
N GLY A 214 2.15 2.75 8.38
CA GLY A 214 2.38 2.32 7.02
C GLY A 214 3.82 2.63 6.62
N LEU A 215 4.56 1.60 6.28
CA LEU A 215 5.88 1.70 5.69
C LEU A 215 5.74 1.40 4.20
N GLN A 216 5.80 2.43 3.34
CA GLN A 216 5.60 2.24 1.90
C GLN A 216 6.53 1.14 1.35
N MET A 217 7.79 1.09 1.82
CA MET A 217 8.75 0.06 1.42
C MET A 217 9.01 0.04 -0.10
N HIS A 218 9.04 1.23 -0.72
CA HIS A 218 9.62 1.45 -2.04
C HIS A 218 11.15 1.32 -1.99
N VAL A 219 11.64 0.08 -1.97
CA VAL A 219 13.07 -0.23 -1.83
C VAL A 219 13.68 -0.61 -3.17
N ASN A 220 14.99 -0.75 -3.20
CA ASN A 220 15.70 -1.30 -4.35
C ASN A 220 16.74 -2.33 -3.90
N ILE A 221 17.32 -3.04 -4.86
CA ILE A 221 18.38 -4.04 -4.61
C ILE A 221 19.56 -3.47 -3.80
N ASN A 222 19.86 -2.16 -3.92
CA ASN A 222 20.92 -1.47 -3.21
C ASN A 222 20.48 -0.84 -1.87
N SER A 223 19.20 -0.89 -1.49
CA SER A 223 18.74 -0.40 -0.18
C SER A 223 19.43 -1.19 0.93
N LYS A 224 19.96 -0.52 1.96
CA LYS A 224 20.72 -1.17 3.03
C LYS A 224 19.80 -2.05 3.88
N ASN A 225 20.18 -3.31 4.07
CA ASN A 225 19.39 -4.27 4.84
C ASN A 225 19.25 -3.82 6.29
N GLU A 226 20.32 -3.28 6.87
CA GLU A 226 20.38 -2.85 8.26
C GLU A 226 19.39 -1.71 8.52
N ALA A 227 19.30 -0.74 7.60
CA ALA A 227 18.39 0.39 7.72
C ALA A 227 16.90 -0.04 7.59
N ILE A 228 16.60 -0.99 6.69
CA ILE A 228 15.26 -1.60 6.60
C ILE A 228 14.89 -2.30 7.91
N LEU A 229 15.77 -3.14 8.46
CA LEU A 229 15.53 -3.86 9.71
C LEU A 229 15.39 -2.91 10.90
N GLU A 230 16.18 -1.83 10.94
CA GLU A 230 16.12 -0.81 11.99
C GLU A 230 14.75 -0.13 12.04
N VAL A 231 14.21 0.33 10.90
CA VAL A 231 12.90 1.00 10.90
C VAL A 231 11.74 0.05 11.19
N ILE A 232 11.86 -1.22 10.82
CA ILE A 232 10.89 -2.25 11.21
C ILE A 232 10.89 -2.41 12.74
N ASN A 233 12.07 -2.55 13.35
CA ASN A 233 12.20 -2.69 14.81
C ASN A 233 11.69 -1.44 15.56
N GLN A 234 12.03 -0.25 15.07
CA GLN A 234 11.53 1.02 15.63
C GLN A 234 10.01 1.11 15.53
N SER A 235 9.42 0.70 14.40
CA SER A 235 7.96 0.67 14.22
C SER A 235 7.29 -0.31 15.17
N VAL A 236 7.85 -1.52 15.33
CA VAL A 236 7.35 -2.54 16.28
C VAL A 236 7.44 -2.06 17.73
N ALA A 237 8.49 -1.33 18.08
CA ALA A 237 8.68 -0.78 19.43
C ALA A 237 7.59 0.25 19.81
N THR A 238 6.90 0.84 18.82
CA THR A 238 5.72 1.66 19.10
C THR A 238 4.53 0.84 19.60
N GLY A 239 4.49 -0.48 19.37
CA GLY A 239 3.34 -1.32 19.69
C GLY A 239 2.11 -1.11 18.79
N LEU A 240 2.22 -0.26 17.76
CA LEU A 240 1.20 -0.08 16.75
C LEU A 240 1.24 -1.23 15.73
N SER A 241 0.18 -1.36 14.93
CA SER A 241 0.21 -2.26 13.77
C SER A 241 1.22 -1.78 12.74
N VAL A 242 1.94 -2.71 12.11
CA VAL A 242 2.88 -2.45 11.02
C VAL A 242 2.30 -2.96 9.71
N HIS A 243 2.29 -2.10 8.69
CA HIS A 243 1.88 -2.43 7.34
C HIS A 243 3.02 -2.11 6.39
N PHE A 244 3.50 -3.08 5.61
CA PHE A 244 4.28 -2.74 4.42
C PHE A 244 3.29 -2.39 3.32
N SER A 245 3.06 -1.11 3.09
CA SER A 245 1.86 -0.60 2.40
C SER A 245 1.96 -0.56 0.89
N GLU A 246 3.17 -0.40 0.35
CA GLU A 246 3.41 -0.11 -1.07
C GLU A 246 4.67 -0.84 -1.60
N LEU A 247 4.88 -2.07 -1.12
CA LEU A 247 6.12 -2.79 -1.37
C LEU A 247 6.38 -2.97 -2.88
N ASP A 248 7.54 -2.51 -3.31
CA ASP A 248 8.17 -2.89 -4.57
C ASP A 248 9.69 -2.92 -4.39
N VAL A 249 10.38 -3.75 -5.20
CA VAL A 249 11.85 -3.88 -5.15
C VAL A 249 12.42 -3.54 -6.52
N ALA A 250 12.78 -2.27 -6.70
CA ALA A 250 13.41 -1.82 -7.94
C ALA A 250 14.76 -2.51 -8.18
N VAL A 251 14.98 -2.96 -9.41
CA VAL A 251 16.22 -3.57 -9.91
C VAL A 251 16.98 -2.64 -10.85
N ASN A 252 16.30 -1.65 -11.43
CA ASN A 252 16.93 -0.60 -12.25
C ASN A 252 16.62 0.82 -11.73
N PRO A 253 16.96 1.14 -10.47
CA PRO A 253 16.54 2.39 -9.83
C PRO A 253 17.12 3.65 -10.50
N LYS A 254 18.21 3.53 -11.25
CA LYS A 254 18.86 4.64 -11.99
C LYS A 254 18.40 4.76 -13.45
N ASN A 255 17.44 3.95 -13.88
CA ASN A 255 16.96 3.90 -15.27
C ASN A 255 18.08 3.71 -16.30
N ASN A 256 19.03 2.81 -16.02
CA ASN A 256 20.08 2.48 -16.97
C ASN A 256 19.44 1.92 -18.25
N PRO A 257 19.62 2.57 -19.42
CA PRO A 257 19.04 2.10 -20.68
C PRO A 257 19.62 0.76 -21.13
N ASP A 258 20.81 0.39 -20.68
CA ASP A 258 21.47 -0.88 -21.01
C ASP A 258 21.18 -1.99 -20.00
N PHE A 259 20.32 -1.72 -19.01
CA PHE A 259 19.94 -2.71 -18.01
C PHE A 259 19.33 -3.96 -18.67
N VAL A 260 19.71 -5.11 -18.13
CA VAL A 260 19.16 -6.43 -18.43
C VAL A 260 18.74 -7.06 -17.11
N TYR A 261 17.54 -7.63 -17.07
CA TYR A 261 17.06 -8.38 -15.91
C TYR A 261 17.60 -9.81 -15.97
N ASP A 262 18.91 -9.94 -15.75
CA ASP A 262 19.66 -11.18 -15.76
C ASP A 262 19.55 -11.95 -14.43
N ASP A 263 20.29 -13.05 -14.29
CA ASP A 263 20.20 -13.89 -13.09
C ASP A 263 20.78 -13.20 -11.84
N VAL A 264 21.74 -12.28 -12.00
CA VAL A 264 22.27 -11.49 -10.87
C VAL A 264 21.18 -10.56 -10.33
N ALA A 265 20.52 -9.80 -11.20
CA ALA A 265 19.44 -8.91 -10.79
C ALA A 265 18.25 -9.67 -10.17
N LYS A 266 17.94 -10.87 -10.68
CA LYS A 266 16.91 -11.76 -10.11
C LYS A 266 17.28 -12.24 -8.71
N ASP A 267 18.53 -12.64 -8.49
CA ASP A 267 19.01 -13.13 -7.20
C ASP A 267 19.07 -12.01 -6.15
N GLU A 268 19.55 -10.82 -6.51
CA GLU A 268 19.55 -9.65 -5.64
C GLU A 268 18.12 -9.25 -5.23
N GLN A 269 17.18 -9.26 -6.18
CA GLN A 269 15.78 -8.99 -5.89
C GLN A 269 15.16 -10.07 -4.99
N LEU A 270 15.42 -11.35 -5.25
CA LEU A 270 14.96 -12.44 -4.41
C LEU A 270 15.49 -12.31 -2.98
N ASN A 271 16.77 -12.00 -2.80
CA ASN A 271 17.37 -11.78 -1.49
C ASN A 271 16.69 -10.63 -0.74
N LYS A 272 16.33 -9.55 -1.44
CA LYS A 272 15.57 -8.44 -0.84
C LYS A 272 14.18 -8.88 -0.40
N PHE A 273 13.45 -9.62 -1.23
CA PHE A 273 12.14 -10.13 -0.84
C PHE A 273 12.21 -11.10 0.34
N LEU A 274 13.19 -12.00 0.35
CA LEU A 274 13.39 -12.92 1.48
C LEU A 274 13.66 -12.15 2.77
N LEU A 275 14.49 -11.11 2.75
CA LEU A 275 14.71 -10.24 3.91
C LEU A 275 13.39 -9.64 4.41
N LEU A 276 12.64 -8.99 3.51
CA LEU A 276 11.41 -8.27 3.86
C LEU A 276 10.32 -9.20 4.40
N PHE A 277 10.07 -10.34 3.74
CA PHE A 277 9.05 -11.29 4.18
C PHE A 277 9.43 -11.96 5.51
N ASN A 278 10.70 -12.31 5.71
CA ASN A 278 11.15 -12.87 6.98
C ASN A 278 11.10 -11.84 8.10
N ALA A 279 11.50 -10.59 7.83
CA ALA A 279 11.41 -9.51 8.81
C ALA A 279 9.96 -9.24 9.21
N PHE A 280 9.04 -9.19 8.25
CA PHE A 280 7.61 -9.02 8.55
C PHE A 280 7.03 -10.21 9.33
N LYS A 281 7.40 -11.45 8.95
CA LYS A 281 6.98 -12.67 9.68
C LYS A 281 7.47 -12.68 11.13
N ALA A 282 8.59 -12.02 11.43
CA ALA A 282 9.14 -11.90 12.78
C ALA A 282 8.47 -10.84 13.66
N ILE A 283 7.66 -9.92 13.09
CA ILE A 283 6.88 -8.94 13.85
C ILE A 283 5.89 -9.67 14.78
N PRO A 284 5.62 -9.17 16.00
CA PRO A 284 4.60 -9.76 16.88
C PRO A 284 3.25 -9.93 16.15
N LYS A 285 2.63 -11.12 16.26
CA LYS A 285 1.42 -11.49 15.48
C LYS A 285 0.29 -10.45 15.55
N GLY A 286 0.07 -9.82 16.70
CA GLY A 286 -0.95 -8.78 16.88
C GLY A 286 -0.67 -7.45 16.17
N GLN A 287 0.57 -7.23 15.72
CA GLN A 287 0.99 -6.03 14.97
C GLN A 287 1.12 -6.31 13.46
N GLN A 288 0.97 -7.55 13.00
CA GLN A 288 1.11 -7.91 11.57
C GLN A 288 -0.13 -7.52 10.75
N TYR A 289 -0.23 -6.27 10.31
CA TYR A 289 -1.39 -5.84 9.50
C TYR A 289 -1.36 -6.43 8.08
N GLY A 290 -0.17 -6.48 7.46
CA GLY A 290 0.06 -7.21 6.21
C GLY A 290 1.19 -6.61 5.36
N ILE A 291 1.41 -7.22 4.21
CA ILE A 291 2.26 -6.71 3.12
C ILE A 291 1.36 -6.45 1.92
N THR A 292 1.39 -5.25 1.36
CA THR A 292 0.73 -4.85 0.12
C THR A 292 1.79 -4.49 -0.90
N PHE A 293 1.75 -5.10 -2.08
CA PHE A 293 2.56 -4.69 -3.22
C PHE A 293 1.99 -3.44 -3.88
N TRP A 294 2.86 -2.55 -4.39
CA TRP A 294 2.38 -1.45 -5.23
C TRP A 294 2.33 -1.89 -6.69
N ASN A 295 1.11 -2.16 -7.16
CA ASN A 295 0.73 -2.83 -8.41
C ASN A 295 0.81 -4.37 -8.36
N VAL A 296 0.25 -5.04 -9.38
CA VAL A 296 0.09 -6.51 -9.41
C VAL A 296 1.25 -7.19 -10.14
N GLY A 297 1.67 -6.66 -11.29
CA GLY A 297 2.77 -7.22 -12.08
C GLY A 297 3.67 -6.13 -12.65
N ASP A 298 4.83 -6.55 -13.18
CA ASP A 298 5.86 -5.63 -13.63
C ASP A 298 5.34 -4.66 -14.72
N LYS A 299 4.40 -5.11 -15.57
CA LYS A 299 3.79 -4.30 -16.65
C LYS A 299 2.99 -3.10 -16.15
N ASP A 300 2.29 -3.22 -15.03
CA ASP A 300 1.46 -2.16 -14.44
C ASP A 300 2.18 -1.38 -13.33
N SER A 301 3.46 -1.65 -13.08
CA SER A 301 4.22 -0.90 -12.07
C SER A 301 4.28 0.58 -12.38
N TRP A 302 3.93 1.39 -11.38
CA TRP A 302 4.05 2.84 -11.42
C TRP A 302 5.48 3.32 -11.71
N LEU A 303 6.52 2.55 -11.35
CA LEU A 303 7.92 2.89 -11.65
C LEU A 303 8.16 3.00 -13.17
N ARG A 304 7.47 2.18 -13.97
CA ARG A 304 7.55 2.23 -15.44
C ARG A 304 6.85 3.47 -16.00
N GLY A 305 5.71 3.87 -15.41
CA GLY A 305 4.92 5.01 -15.86
C GLY A 305 5.42 6.36 -15.31
N TYR A 306 5.36 6.53 -13.99
CA TYR A 306 5.67 7.77 -13.28
C TYR A 306 7.14 8.18 -13.44
N PHE A 307 8.08 7.25 -13.16
CA PHE A 307 9.51 7.51 -13.31
C PHE A 307 10.06 7.21 -14.72
N LYS A 308 9.20 6.78 -15.65
CA LYS A 308 9.59 6.42 -17.02
C LYS A 308 10.76 5.42 -17.06
N ARG A 309 10.68 4.37 -16.22
CA ARG A 309 11.67 3.29 -16.13
C ARG A 309 11.18 2.02 -16.83
N PRO A 310 11.14 1.95 -18.18
CA PRO A 310 10.48 0.86 -18.90
C PRO A 310 11.11 -0.52 -18.67
N LYS A 311 12.37 -0.57 -18.23
CA LYS A 311 13.13 -1.80 -17.93
C LYS A 311 13.08 -2.21 -16.46
N GLU A 312 12.17 -1.65 -15.67
CA GLU A 312 11.99 -1.99 -14.26
C GLU A 312 11.19 -3.29 -14.11
N ASN A 313 11.54 -4.14 -13.15
CA ASN A 313 10.85 -5.43 -12.93
C ASN A 313 10.62 -5.65 -11.43
N PRO A 314 9.82 -4.82 -10.75
CA PRO A 314 9.95 -4.65 -9.31
C PRO A 314 9.06 -5.56 -8.45
N LEU A 315 8.21 -6.40 -9.09
CA LEU A 315 7.16 -7.18 -8.42
C LEU A 315 7.40 -8.69 -8.55
N LEU A 316 6.47 -9.49 -8.03
CA LEU A 316 6.54 -10.96 -8.08
C LEU A 316 5.93 -11.58 -9.34
N PHE A 317 5.27 -10.76 -10.17
CA PHE A 317 4.63 -11.19 -11.41
C PHE A 317 5.20 -10.43 -12.59
N ASP A 318 5.48 -11.13 -13.68
CA ASP A 318 6.03 -10.54 -14.91
C ASP A 318 4.97 -9.77 -15.72
N ASP A 319 5.35 -9.33 -16.92
CA ASP A 319 4.48 -8.56 -17.82
C ASP A 319 3.21 -9.29 -18.29
N SER A 320 3.17 -10.62 -18.13
CA SER A 320 2.03 -11.48 -18.43
C SER A 320 1.24 -11.88 -17.18
N TYR A 321 1.59 -11.34 -16.01
CA TYR A 321 1.07 -11.72 -14.69
C TYR A 321 1.38 -13.17 -14.30
N ALA A 322 2.43 -13.76 -14.90
CA ALA A 322 2.95 -15.05 -14.51
C ALA A 322 3.95 -14.91 -13.37
N ARG A 323 4.04 -15.95 -12.53
CA ARG A 323 4.90 -15.97 -11.33
C ARG A 323 6.37 -15.95 -11.75
N LYS A 324 7.13 -14.96 -11.27
CA LYS A 324 8.59 -14.88 -11.46
C LYS A 324 9.32 -15.95 -10.62
N PRO A 325 10.59 -16.27 -10.92
CA PRO A 325 11.38 -17.20 -10.11
C PRO A 325 11.37 -16.87 -8.61
N ALA A 326 11.46 -15.58 -8.26
CA ALA A 326 11.43 -15.13 -6.87
C ALA A 326 10.17 -15.56 -6.12
N TYR A 327 9.00 -15.56 -6.79
CA TYR A 327 7.75 -16.04 -6.22
C TYR A 327 7.85 -17.50 -5.76
N LYS A 328 8.41 -18.37 -6.62
CA LYS A 328 8.48 -19.82 -6.35
C LYS A 328 9.35 -20.09 -5.13
N VAL A 329 10.47 -19.37 -5.00
CA VAL A 329 11.36 -19.50 -3.84
C VAL A 329 10.67 -19.00 -2.58
N LEU A 330 10.06 -17.80 -2.60
CA LEU A 330 9.31 -17.28 -1.44
C LEU A 330 8.24 -18.25 -0.96
N TYR A 331 7.47 -18.82 -1.89
CA TYR A 331 6.45 -19.81 -1.56
C TYR A 331 7.04 -21.03 -0.83
N GLN A 332 8.16 -21.58 -1.31
CA GLN A 332 8.80 -22.74 -0.68
C GLN A 332 9.45 -22.40 0.67
N THR A 333 10.02 -21.20 0.81
CA THR A 333 10.69 -20.77 2.04
C THR A 333 9.71 -20.41 3.16
N LEU A 334 8.51 -19.92 2.81
CA LEU A 334 7.56 -19.40 3.79
C LEU A 334 6.51 -20.41 4.24
N LYS A 335 6.31 -21.49 3.45
CA LYS A 335 5.59 -22.71 3.84
C LYS A 335 6.24 -23.36 5.06
#